data_AF-A0A6P1Z9F3-F1
#
_entry.id   AF-A0A6P1Z9F3-F1
#
_cell.length_a   1.000
_cell.length_b   1.000
_cell.length_c   1.000
_cell.angle_alpha   90.00
_cell.angle_beta   90.00
_cell.angle_gamma   90.00
#
_symmetry.space_group_name_H-M   'P 1'
#
loop_
_entity.id
_entity.type
_entity.pdbx_description
1 polymer ?
#
loop_
_entity_poly.entity_id
_entity_poly.type
_entity_poly.pdbx_seq_one_letter_code
_entity_poly.pdbx_strand_id
1 'polypeptide(L)'
;MNILLLAITDPAATALDFTQAIHSYTEPTRRLVTKELRYTRLFEKELHEEWLSAAEKQEVGVLMEEADIFHFHMTCDEDTPFCGFLPRDFMGRTIIVHHDHGHPDFRGDPVNFERKYDERA
;
A
#
# COMPACT_ATOMS: atom_id res chain seq x y z
N MET A 1 5.54 13.04 7.82
CA MET A 1 5.62 12.33 6.54
C MET A 1 4.85 11.04 6.68
N ASN A 2 3.59 11.06 6.28
CA ASN A 2 2.65 9.97 6.42
C ASN A 2 2.82 8.97 5.28
N ILE A 3 3.18 7.73 5.60
CA ILE A 3 3.35 6.65 4.63
C ILE A 3 2.20 5.66 4.80
N LEU A 4 1.42 5.45 3.76
CA LEU A 4 0.42 4.40 3.71
C LEU A 4 0.95 3.26 2.82
N LEU A 5 1.30 2.14 3.44
CA LEU A 5 1.67 0.93 2.73
C LEU A 5 0.41 0.11 2.41
N LEU A 6 0.23 -0.24 1.14
CA LEU A 6 -0.91 -0.98 0.62
C LEU A 6 -0.40 -2.29 0.02
N ALA A 7 -1.01 -3.42 0.39
CA ALA A 7 -0.60 -4.74 -0.10
C ALA A 7 -1.81 -5.65 -0.31
N ILE A 8 -1.84 -6.41 -1.42
CA ILE A 8 -2.91 -7.40 -1.64
C ILE A 8 -2.86 -8.51 -0.60
N THR A 9 -1.67 -9.06 -0.35
CA THR A 9 -1.53 -10.31 0.39
C THR A 9 -0.78 -10.11 1.69
N ASP A 10 -0.49 -11.23 2.37
CA ASP A 10 0.34 -11.30 3.55
C ASP A 10 1.80 -11.70 3.19
N PRO A 11 2.62 -10.88 2.49
CA PRO A 11 4.02 -10.80 2.82
C PRO A 11 4.18 -9.95 4.08
N ALA A 12 3.17 -9.93 4.98
CA ALA A 12 3.04 -8.91 5.98
C ALA A 12 4.20 -9.00 6.95
N ALA A 13 4.90 -10.12 7.13
CA ALA A 13 6.17 -10.12 7.84
C ALA A 13 7.15 -9.05 7.29
N THR A 14 7.46 -9.02 6.00
CA THR A 14 8.40 -8.02 5.45
C THR A 14 7.81 -6.61 5.49
N ALA A 15 6.55 -6.45 5.12
CA ALA A 15 5.88 -5.15 5.13
C ALA A 15 5.71 -4.59 6.56
N LEU A 16 5.41 -5.45 7.54
CA LEU A 16 5.29 -5.17 8.97
C LEU A 16 6.66 -4.93 9.60
N ASP A 17 7.67 -5.76 9.32
CA ASP A 17 9.03 -5.54 9.81
C ASP A 17 9.58 -4.22 9.27
N PHE A 18 9.30 -3.89 8.00
CA PHE A 18 9.62 -2.58 7.43
C PHE A 18 8.86 -1.44 8.16
N THR A 19 7.62 -1.68 8.56
CA THR A 19 6.84 -0.76 9.41
C THR A 19 7.54 -0.47 10.71
N GLN A 20 7.84 -1.53 11.44
CA GLN A 20 8.37 -1.51 12.78
C GLN A 20 9.77 -0.90 12.76
N ALA A 21 10.55 -1.20 11.72
CA ALA A 21 11.83 -0.56 11.47
C ALA A 21 11.67 0.96 11.31
N ILE A 22 10.75 1.45 10.46
CA ILE A 22 10.51 2.90 10.32
C ILE A 22 10.12 3.52 11.66
N HIS A 23 9.14 2.92 12.36
CA HIS A 23 8.68 3.40 13.67
C HIS A 23 9.79 3.42 14.73
N SER A 24 10.82 2.57 14.61
CA SER A 24 11.95 2.59 15.54
C SER A 24 12.89 3.79 15.34
N TYR A 25 12.83 4.47 14.19
CA TYR A 25 13.67 5.63 13.85
C TYR A 25 12.91 6.94 13.66
N THR A 26 11.57 6.90 13.63
CA THR A 26 10.71 8.08 13.45
C THR A 26 9.48 7.99 14.34
N GLU A 27 8.85 9.14 14.64
CA GLU A 27 7.47 9.14 15.16
C GLU A 27 6.55 8.29 14.26
N PRO A 28 5.48 7.66 14.80
CA PRO A 28 4.65 6.73 14.06
C PRO A 28 3.84 7.46 12.99
N THR A 29 4.44 7.59 11.82
CA THR A 29 3.84 8.24 10.64
C THR A 29 3.52 7.24 9.55
N ARG A 30 3.36 5.95 9.88
CA ARG A 30 3.23 4.90 8.85
C ARG A 30 2.21 3.82 9.23
N ARG A 31 1.35 3.45 8.28
CA ARG A 31 0.27 2.46 8.44
C ARG A 31 0.31 1.40 7.33
N LEU A 32 -0.12 0.17 7.62
CA LEU A 32 -0.26 -0.95 6.68
C LEU A 32 -1.71 -1.33 6.51
N VAL A 33 -2.19 -1.33 5.27
CA VAL A 33 -3.49 -1.90 4.89
C VAL A 33 -3.28 -3.12 3.99
N THR A 34 -3.87 -4.24 4.38
CA THR A 34 -3.82 -5.52 3.64
C THR A 34 -5.21 -5.97 3.23
N LYS A 35 -5.32 -6.63 2.08
CA LYS A 35 -6.62 -7.00 1.49
C LYS A 35 -7.03 -8.46 1.73
N GLU A 36 -6.17 -9.41 1.40
CA GLU A 36 -6.52 -10.83 1.26
C GLU A 36 -5.63 -11.76 2.10
N LEU A 37 -6.21 -12.90 2.53
CA LEU A 37 -5.47 -14.00 3.15
C LEU A 37 -5.01 -15.00 2.07
N ARG A 38 -3.74 -14.92 1.65
CA ARG A 38 -3.16 -15.84 0.64
C ARG A 38 -2.14 -16.86 1.17
N TYR A 39 -1.75 -16.77 2.44
CA TYR A 39 -0.75 -17.66 3.04
C TYR A 39 -1.39 -18.60 4.06
N THR A 40 -0.80 -19.80 4.20
CA THR A 40 -1.21 -20.79 5.21
C THR A 40 -0.75 -20.44 6.62
N ARG A 41 0.12 -19.42 6.77
CA ARG A 41 0.57 -18.85 8.03
C ARG A 41 -0.08 -17.49 8.23
N LEU A 42 -0.62 -17.26 9.42
CA LEU A 42 -1.16 -15.97 9.83
C LEU A 42 -0.06 -15.16 10.51
N PHE A 43 0.49 -14.17 9.80
CA PHE A 43 1.33 -13.16 10.44
C PHE A 43 0.46 -12.10 11.12
N GLU A 44 1.07 -11.35 12.04
CA GLU A 44 0.46 -10.18 12.66
C GLU A 44 0.09 -9.17 11.57
N LYS A 45 -1.06 -8.51 11.73
CA LYS A 45 -1.61 -7.56 10.78
C LYS A 45 -1.99 -6.29 11.51
N GLU A 46 -1.86 -5.17 10.81
CA GLU A 46 -2.27 -3.87 11.32
C GLU A 46 -3.72 -3.59 10.91
N LEU A 47 -3.97 -3.16 9.67
CA LEU A 47 -5.31 -2.98 9.12
C LEU A 47 -5.56 -4.05 8.05
N HIS A 48 -6.36 -5.07 8.39
CA HIS A 48 -6.74 -6.11 7.43
C HIS A 48 -8.20 -5.96 7.02
N GLU A 49 -8.46 -5.66 5.75
CA GLU A 49 -9.78 -5.25 5.23
C GLU A 49 -10.93 -6.16 5.65
N GLU A 50 -10.74 -7.48 5.62
CA GLU A 50 -11.74 -8.47 6.02
C GLU A 50 -12.05 -8.46 7.53
N TRP A 51 -11.14 -7.92 8.36
CA TRP A 51 -11.27 -7.87 9.82
C TRP A 51 -11.71 -6.51 10.34
N LEU A 52 -11.74 -5.48 9.49
CA LEU A 52 -12.18 -4.15 9.87
C LEU A 52 -13.71 -4.05 9.93
N SER A 53 -14.20 -3.39 10.98
CA SER A 53 -15.57 -2.89 11.05
C SER A 53 -15.83 -1.80 10.01
N ALA A 54 -17.10 -1.44 9.82
CA ALA A 54 -17.47 -0.36 8.91
C ALA A 54 -16.83 0.99 9.30
N ALA A 55 -16.67 1.27 10.60
CA ALA A 55 -16.02 2.48 11.08
C ALA A 55 -14.52 2.47 10.78
N GLU A 56 -13.83 1.36 11.07
CA GLU A 56 -12.41 1.22 10.77
C GLU A 56 -12.12 1.25 9.26
N LYS A 57 -13.05 0.78 8.43
CA LYS A 57 -12.95 0.94 6.97
C LYS A 57 -12.98 2.41 6.56
N GLN A 58 -13.78 3.26 7.20
CA GLN A 58 -13.76 4.70 6.93
C GLN A 58 -12.44 5.36 7.35
N GLU A 59 -11.81 4.88 8.43
CA GLU A 59 -10.49 5.37 8.84
C GLU A 59 -9.43 5.13 7.74
N VAL A 60 -9.54 4.07 6.95
CA VAL A 60 -8.65 3.84 5.79
C VAL A 60 -8.79 4.97 4.76
N GLY A 61 -10.00 5.49 4.52
CA GLY A 61 -10.21 6.65 3.65
C GLY A 61 -9.49 7.89 4.18
N VAL A 62 -9.59 8.17 5.48
CA VAL A 62 -8.86 9.27 6.14
C VAL A 62 -7.34 9.09 5.99
N LEU A 63 -6.83 7.86 6.17
CA LEU A 63 -5.43 7.56 5.96
C LEU A 63 -4.97 7.79 4.52
N MET A 64 -5.84 7.54 3.54
CA MET A 64 -5.54 7.84 2.13
C MET A 64 -5.48 9.36 1.88
N GLU A 65 -6.40 10.13 2.46
CA GLU A 65 -6.42 11.60 2.36
C GLU A 65 -5.18 12.25 3.00
N GLU A 66 -4.72 11.71 4.12
CA GLU A 66 -3.61 12.26 4.91
C GLU A 66 -2.22 11.77 4.49
N ALA A 67 -2.14 10.80 3.56
CA ALA A 67 -0.88 10.21 3.14
C ALA A 67 -0.05 11.15 2.28
N ASP A 68 1.22 11.34 2.67
CA ASP A 68 2.24 12.00 1.85
C ASP A 68 2.83 11.01 0.82
N ILE A 69 2.86 9.71 1.16
CA ILE A 69 3.41 8.65 0.31
C ILE A 69 2.43 7.46 0.27
N PHE A 70 2.12 7.00 -0.95
CA PHE A 70 1.57 5.67 -1.19
C PHE A 70 2.68 4.73 -1.59
N HIS A 71 2.84 3.68 -0.79
CA HIS A 71 3.79 2.62 -1.06
C HIS A 71 2.98 1.36 -1.38
N PHE A 72 2.96 0.99 -2.66
CA PHE A 72 2.30 -0.22 -3.13
C PHE A 72 3.30 -1.37 -3.06
N HIS A 73 2.92 -2.45 -2.39
CA HIS A 73 3.70 -3.68 -2.38
C HIS A 73 3.06 -4.68 -3.33
N MET A 74 3.84 -5.14 -4.33
CA MET A 74 3.52 -6.15 -5.34
C MET A 74 2.05 -6.50 -5.57
N THR A 75 1.64 -6.51 -6.84
CA THR A 75 0.30 -6.97 -7.30
C THR A 75 -0.87 -6.07 -6.87
N CYS A 76 -0.62 -4.97 -6.17
CA CYS A 76 -1.52 -3.83 -6.13
C CYS A 76 -0.83 -2.58 -6.69
N ASP A 77 -1.68 -1.63 -7.05
CA ASP A 77 -1.32 -0.29 -7.49
C ASP A 77 -2.45 0.67 -7.15
N GLU A 78 -2.41 1.88 -7.71
CA GLU A 78 -3.41 2.91 -7.49
C GLU A 78 -4.85 2.53 -7.93
N ASP A 79 -4.98 1.45 -8.72
CA ASP A 79 -6.25 0.99 -9.29
C ASP A 79 -6.86 -0.17 -8.50
N THR A 80 -6.17 -0.59 -7.45
CA THR A 80 -6.63 -1.63 -6.54
C THR A 80 -7.49 -1.00 -5.43
N PRO A 81 -8.77 -1.41 -5.28
CA PRO A 81 -9.61 -0.87 -4.21
C PRO A 81 -9.24 -1.46 -2.85
N PHE A 82 -9.14 -0.61 -1.83
CA PHE A 82 -8.97 -0.98 -0.43
C PHE A 82 -10.11 -0.40 0.40
N CYS A 83 -10.83 -1.25 1.12
CA CYS A 83 -11.97 -0.85 1.96
C CYS A 83 -13.05 -0.03 1.23
N GLY A 84 -13.19 -0.19 -0.09
CA GLY A 84 -14.13 0.56 -0.93
C GLY A 84 -13.59 1.88 -1.48
N PHE A 85 -12.35 2.25 -1.15
CA PHE A 85 -11.67 3.43 -1.66
C PHE A 85 -10.65 3.06 -2.75
N LEU A 86 -10.53 3.90 -3.77
CA LEU A 86 -9.53 3.75 -4.82
C LEU A 86 -8.37 4.70 -4.53
N PRO A 87 -7.14 4.21 -4.28
CA PRO A 87 -6.00 5.08 -3.97
C PRO A 87 -5.80 6.19 -5.01
N ARG A 88 -6.09 5.92 -6.28
CA ARG A 88 -6.05 6.92 -7.36
C ARG A 88 -6.79 8.22 -7.04
N ASP A 89 -7.92 8.15 -6.35
CA ASP A 89 -8.75 9.30 -6.02
C ASP A 89 -8.07 10.26 -5.01
N PHE A 90 -6.98 9.82 -4.38
CA PHE A 90 -6.26 10.54 -3.33
C PHE A 90 -4.85 10.98 -3.75
N MET A 91 -4.37 10.62 -4.95
CA MET A 91 -2.97 10.81 -5.37
C MET A 91 -2.54 12.26 -5.63
N GLY A 92 -3.41 13.27 -5.46
CA GLY A 92 -3.16 14.63 -5.93
C GLY A 92 -1.89 15.31 -5.38
N ARG A 93 -1.45 14.94 -4.17
CA ARG A 93 -0.20 15.45 -3.55
C ARG A 93 0.75 14.33 -3.14
N THR A 94 0.39 13.09 -3.44
CA THR A 94 1.01 11.91 -2.85
C THR A 94 2.17 11.45 -3.72
N ILE A 95 3.32 11.19 -3.11
CA ILE A 95 4.44 10.54 -3.77
C ILE A 95 4.12 9.05 -3.90
N ILE A 96 4.38 8.48 -5.08
CA ILE A 96 4.03 7.10 -5.40
C ILE A 96 5.28 6.23 -5.44
N VAL A 97 5.26 5.14 -4.69
CA VAL A 97 6.33 4.15 -4.67
C VAL A 97 5.73 2.78 -5.00
N HIS A 98 6.19 2.19 -6.10
CA HIS A 98 5.90 0.79 -6.44
C HIS A 98 7.07 -0.08 -6.01
N HIS A 99 6.83 -0.96 -5.05
CA HIS A 99 7.81 -1.90 -4.55
C HIS A 99 7.56 -3.28 -5.18
N ASP A 100 8.31 -3.52 -6.25
CA ASP A 100 8.34 -4.79 -6.96
C ASP A 100 9.63 -5.56 -6.66
N HIS A 101 9.51 -6.85 -6.36
CA HIS A 101 10.65 -7.76 -6.11
C HIS A 101 11.34 -8.21 -7.41
N GLY A 102 11.72 -7.26 -8.27
CA GLY A 102 12.42 -7.54 -9.52
C GLY A 102 11.58 -8.36 -10.52
N HIS A 103 10.28 -8.03 -10.64
CA HIS A 103 9.35 -8.68 -11.53
C HIS A 103 9.91 -8.77 -12.96
N PRO A 104 9.75 -9.91 -13.68
CA PRO A 104 10.24 -10.04 -15.06
C PRO A 104 9.78 -8.89 -15.98
N ASP A 105 8.54 -8.42 -15.81
CA ASP A 105 8.01 -7.31 -16.60
C ASP A 105 8.75 -5.99 -16.32
N PHE A 106 9.09 -5.71 -15.05
CA PHE A 106 9.90 -4.54 -14.71
C PHE A 106 11.31 -4.66 -15.29
N ARG A 107 11.90 -5.85 -15.27
CA ARG A 107 13.23 -6.08 -15.89
C ARG A 107 13.19 -6.00 -17.42
N GLY A 108 12.07 -6.38 -18.03
CA GLY A 108 11.86 -6.42 -19.47
C GLY A 108 11.49 -5.06 -20.07
N ASP A 109 10.69 -4.26 -19.37
CA ASP A 109 10.27 -2.92 -19.78
C ASP A 109 9.95 -2.05 -18.53
N PRO A 110 10.97 -1.48 -17.85
CA PRO A 110 10.74 -0.65 -16.68
C PRO A 110 9.98 0.64 -17.01
N VAL A 111 10.13 1.15 -18.24
CA VAL A 111 9.46 2.37 -18.72
C VAL A 111 7.94 2.17 -18.78
N ASN A 112 7.45 0.94 -18.97
CA ASN A 112 6.03 0.64 -18.94
C ASN A 112 5.32 1.13 -17.67
N PHE A 113 6.01 1.08 -16.53
CA PHE A 113 5.46 1.45 -15.23
C PHE A 113 5.35 2.97 -15.04
N GLU A 114 6.17 3.74 -15.77
CA GLU A 114 6.13 5.21 -15.81
C GLU A 114 5.18 5.72 -16.90
N ARG A 115 5.19 5.08 -18.08
CA ARG A 115 4.38 5.43 -19.24
C ARG A 115 2.88 5.56 -18.92
N LYS A 116 2.36 4.71 -18.02
CA LYS A 116 0.96 4.79 -17.59
C LYS A 116 0.61 6.13 -16.92
N TYR A 117 1.57 6.81 -16.31
CA TYR A 117 1.34 8.12 -15.70
C TYR A 117 1.39 9.25 -16.73
N ASP A 118 2.27 9.15 -17.73
CA ASP A 118 2.34 10.10 -18.84
C ASP A 118 1.09 10.06 -19.73
N GLU A 119 0.56 8.86 -20.00
CA GLU A 119 -0.67 8.67 -20.79
C GLU A 119 -1.94 9.18 -20.08
N ARG A 120 -1.86 9.40 -18.75
CA ARG A 120 -2.99 9.79 -17.90
C ARG A 120 -2.95 11.28 -17.50
N ALA A 121 -1.87 12.00 -17.82
CA ALA A 121 -1.70 13.44 -17.56
C ALA A 121 -2.43 14.31 -18.61
#